data_AF-A0A948WAA7-F1
#
_entry.id   AF-A0A948WAA7-F1
#
_cell.length_a   1.000
_cell.length_b   1.000
_cell.length_c   1.000
_cell.angle_alpha   90.00
_cell.angle_beta   90.00
_cell.angle_gamma   90.00
#
_symmetry.space_group_name_H-M   'P 1'
#
loop_
_entity.id
_entity.type
_entity.pdbx_description
1 polymer ?
#
loop_
_entity_poly.entity_id
_entity_poly.type
_entity_poly.pdbx_seq_one_letter_code
_entity_poly.pdbx_strand_id
1 'polypeptide(L)'
;MYISVVGASECDAEGADIAYRVGWEIARRGHILVCGGLSGVMDAAAHGAHDAGGPSLGILPQADRSRASRWLTASIPTDMGHGRNALVALAGDAVIAVRGGYGTLSEVALALKMGKPVIGIDSWNPDPDSRDTGKVVQAPGPEEAVRLAEELALRPEAHRPDSGVS
;
A
#
# COMPACT_ATOMS: atom_id res chain seq x y z
N MET A 1 -1.13 11.95 7.02
CA MET A 1 -0.65 10.58 7.29
C MET A 1 0.04 10.04 6.06
N TYR A 2 0.82 8.98 6.23
CA TYR A 2 1.42 8.21 5.15
C TYR A 2 0.51 7.02 4.86
N ILE A 3 0.16 6.78 3.60
CA ILE A 3 -0.64 5.63 3.19
C ILE A 3 0.17 4.84 2.17
N SER A 4 0.44 3.57 2.49
CA SER A 4 1.18 2.70 1.59
C SER A 4 0.24 2.05 0.58
N VAL A 5 0.57 2.13 -0.71
CA VAL A 5 -0.12 1.42 -1.77
C VAL A 5 0.76 0.28 -2.26
N VAL A 6 0.24 -0.94 -2.16
CA VAL A 6 0.92 -2.19 -2.53
C VAL A 6 0.15 -2.92 -3.61
N GLY A 7 0.85 -3.60 -4.51
CA GLY A 7 0.27 -4.27 -5.64
C GLY A 7 1.31 -4.83 -6.61
N ALA A 8 0.85 -5.59 -7.59
CA ALA A 8 1.73 -6.24 -8.54
C ALA A 8 2.46 -5.24 -9.46
N SER A 9 3.68 -5.59 -9.86
CA SER A 9 4.49 -4.84 -10.82
C SER A 9 3.92 -4.86 -12.25
N GLU A 10 2.94 -5.73 -12.49
CA GLU A 10 2.12 -5.83 -13.70
C GLU A 10 0.66 -5.80 -13.27
N CYS A 11 -0.18 -5.04 -13.96
CA CYS A 11 -1.61 -5.00 -13.72
C CYS A 11 -2.36 -4.81 -15.03
N ASP A 12 -3.62 -5.26 -15.07
CA ASP A 12 -4.54 -4.97 -16.16
C ASP A 12 -5.03 -3.52 -16.11
N ALA A 13 -5.80 -3.12 -17.12
CA ALA A 13 -6.31 -1.76 -17.24
C ALA A 13 -7.20 -1.37 -16.04
N GLU A 14 -7.98 -2.31 -15.52
CA GLU A 14 -8.87 -2.08 -14.38
C GLU A 14 -8.07 -1.89 -13.07
N GLY A 15 -7.08 -2.74 -12.81
CA GLY A 15 -6.18 -2.59 -11.67
C GLY A 15 -5.37 -1.29 -11.72
N ALA A 16 -4.94 -0.87 -12.92
CA ALA A 16 -4.28 0.41 -13.12
C ALA A 16 -5.21 1.60 -12.82
N ASP A 17 -6.47 1.57 -13.30
CA ASP A 17 -7.46 2.63 -13.01
C ASP A 17 -7.77 2.72 -11.52
N ILE A 18 -8.01 1.58 -10.85
CA ILE A 18 -8.23 1.54 -9.41
C ILE A 18 -7.04 2.15 -8.67
N ALA A 19 -5.81 1.73 -9.00
CA ALA A 19 -4.60 2.21 -8.36
C ALA A 19 -4.39 3.72 -8.57
N TYR A 20 -4.62 4.21 -9.79
CA TYR A 20 -4.58 5.63 -10.11
C TYR A 20 -5.57 6.42 -9.24
N ARG A 21 -6.83 5.97 -9.17
CA ARG A 21 -7.87 6.63 -8.37
C ARG A 21 -7.56 6.59 -6.87
N VAL A 22 -6.94 5.52 -6.37
CA VAL A 22 -6.47 5.46 -4.98
C VAL A 22 -5.40 6.52 -4.74
N GLY A 23 -4.39 6.62 -5.61
CA GLY A 23 -3.34 7.63 -5.49
C GLY A 23 -3.85 9.05 -5.54
N TRP A 24 -4.77 9.32 -6.46
CA TRP A 24 -5.47 10.61 -6.58
C TRP A 24 -6.21 10.97 -5.29
N GLU A 25 -6.93 10.03 -4.70
CA GLU A 25 -7.72 10.27 -3.50
C GLU A 25 -6.84 10.49 -2.25
N ILE A 26 -5.76 9.71 -2.11
CA ILE A 26 -4.75 9.92 -1.05
C ILE A 26 -4.22 11.36 -1.11
N ALA A 27 -3.83 11.80 -2.30
CA ALA A 27 -3.31 13.16 -2.52
C ALA A 27 -4.38 14.24 -2.25
N ARG A 28 -5.61 14.08 -2.76
CA ARG A 28 -6.72 15.01 -2.55
C ARG A 28 -7.06 15.23 -1.08
N ARG A 29 -6.89 14.20 -0.25
CA ARG A 29 -7.12 14.25 1.21
C ARG A 29 -5.93 14.83 1.99
N GLY A 30 -4.87 15.25 1.30
CA GLY A 30 -3.67 15.83 1.93
C GLY A 30 -2.79 14.78 2.61
N HIS A 31 -2.78 13.55 2.08
CA HIS A 31 -1.94 12.47 2.58
C HIS A 31 -0.76 12.22 1.65
N ILE A 32 0.24 11.50 2.19
CA ILE A 32 1.46 11.15 1.47
C ILE A 32 1.33 9.71 1.01
N LEU A 33 1.47 9.48 -0.29
CA LEU A 33 1.51 8.14 -0.84
C LEU A 33 2.90 7.53 -0.64
N VAL A 34 2.97 6.30 -0.15
CA VAL A 34 4.19 5.48 -0.15
C VAL A 34 3.97 4.27 -1.02
N CYS A 35 4.92 3.91 -1.87
CA CYS A 35 4.84 2.67 -2.64
C CYS A 35 6.23 2.12 -2.94
N GLY A 36 6.27 0.99 -3.64
CA GLY A 36 7.53 0.43 -4.12
C GLY A 36 8.14 1.15 -5.33
N GLY A 37 7.41 2.07 -5.96
CA GLY A 37 7.96 3.04 -6.90
C GLY A 37 8.47 2.52 -8.24
N LEU A 38 8.11 1.29 -8.63
CA LEU A 38 8.44 0.72 -9.95
C LEU A 38 7.24 0.84 -10.90
N SER A 39 6.85 -0.25 -11.57
CA SER A 39 5.78 -0.32 -12.57
C SER A 39 4.45 -0.83 -11.99
N GLY A 40 3.42 -0.95 -12.85
CA GLY A 40 2.14 -1.58 -12.51
C GLY A 40 1.32 -0.72 -11.55
N VAL A 41 0.75 -1.37 -10.52
CA VAL A 41 -0.08 -0.70 -9.49
C VAL A 41 0.64 0.50 -8.87
N MET A 42 1.93 0.34 -8.57
CA MET A 42 2.71 1.37 -7.88
C MET A 42 2.95 2.60 -8.76
N ASP A 43 3.15 2.42 -10.06
CA ASP A 43 3.31 3.51 -11.03
C ASP A 43 1.98 4.26 -11.22
N ALA A 44 0.89 3.51 -11.40
CA ALA A 44 -0.45 4.09 -11.56
C ALA A 44 -0.86 4.90 -10.33
N ALA A 45 -0.62 4.37 -9.12
CA ALA A 45 -0.91 5.10 -7.89
C ALA A 45 -0.04 6.36 -7.72
N ALA A 46 1.25 6.29 -8.05
CA ALA A 46 2.12 7.46 -8.05
C ALA A 46 1.65 8.51 -9.07
N HIS A 47 1.18 8.08 -10.25
CA HIS A 47 0.60 8.95 -11.28
C HIS A 47 -0.64 9.68 -10.78
N GLY A 48 -1.59 8.95 -10.16
CA GLY A 48 -2.79 9.57 -9.60
C GLY A 48 -2.47 10.60 -8.52
N ALA A 49 -1.51 10.29 -7.63
CA ALA A 49 -1.06 11.25 -6.61
C ALA A 49 -0.42 12.50 -7.25
N HIS A 50 0.39 12.32 -8.29
CA HIS A 50 1.01 13.41 -9.04
C HIS A 50 -0.03 14.34 -9.67
N ASP A 51 -1.02 13.79 -10.39
CA ASP A 51 -2.03 14.60 -11.07
C ASP A 51 -2.96 15.34 -10.09
N ALA A 52 -3.17 14.80 -8.90
CA ALA A 52 -3.86 15.46 -7.80
C ALA A 52 -2.99 16.51 -7.07
N GLY A 53 -1.71 16.65 -7.42
CA GLY A 53 -0.77 17.60 -6.82
C GLY A 53 -0.24 17.19 -5.44
N GLY A 54 -0.37 15.91 -5.07
CA GLY A 54 0.07 15.39 -3.78
C GLY A 54 1.45 14.71 -3.81
N PRO A 55 2.11 14.58 -2.65
CA PRO A 55 3.44 13.99 -2.56
C PRO A 55 3.40 12.45 -2.59
N SER A 56 4.42 11.86 -3.21
CA SER A 56 4.62 10.41 -3.27
C SER A 56 6.09 10.01 -3.03
N LEU A 57 6.28 8.92 -2.28
CA LEU A 57 7.59 8.36 -1.94
C LEU A 57 7.70 6.91 -2.44
N GLY A 58 8.68 6.66 -3.32
CA GLY A 58 8.99 5.32 -3.80
C GLY A 58 10.19 4.72 -3.07
N ILE A 59 10.00 3.61 -2.37
CA ILE A 59 11.12 2.84 -1.80
C ILE A 59 11.49 1.78 -2.83
N LEU A 60 12.69 1.84 -3.41
CA LEU A 60 13.06 1.04 -4.59
C LEU A 60 13.90 -0.18 -4.17
N PRO A 61 13.74 -1.33 -4.85
CA PRO A 61 14.47 -2.55 -4.47
C PRO A 61 15.91 -2.58 -5.04
N GLN A 62 16.24 -1.74 -6.02
CA GLN A 62 17.59 -1.62 -6.60
C GLN A 62 18.44 -0.56 -5.89
N ALA A 63 19.73 -0.53 -6.20
CA ALA A 63 20.70 0.47 -5.72
C ALA A 63 20.63 1.84 -6.43
N ASP A 64 19.84 1.94 -7.52
CA ASP A 64 19.72 3.17 -8.33
C ASP A 64 18.26 3.53 -8.64
N ARG A 65 18.07 4.66 -9.35
CA ARG A 65 16.76 5.24 -9.69
C ARG A 65 16.35 5.03 -11.15
N SER A 66 17.11 4.28 -11.94
CA SER A 66 16.88 4.13 -13.39
C SER A 66 15.51 3.55 -13.73
N ARG A 67 14.93 2.77 -12.82
CA ARG A 67 13.61 2.14 -12.96
C ARG A 67 12.52 2.81 -12.11
N ALA A 68 12.84 3.92 -11.45
CA ALA A 68 11.87 4.64 -10.63
C ALA A 68 10.74 5.19 -11.51
N SER A 69 9.51 5.07 -11.02
CA SER A 69 8.38 5.77 -11.63
C SER A 69 8.68 7.27 -11.72
N ARG A 70 8.45 7.84 -12.91
CA ARG A 70 8.65 9.26 -13.19
C ARG A 70 7.67 10.18 -12.43
N TRP A 71 6.63 9.60 -11.84
CA TRP A 71 5.58 10.31 -11.13
C TRP A 71 5.89 10.50 -9.64
N LEU A 72 6.94 9.85 -9.15
CA LEU A 72 7.35 9.96 -7.75
C LEU A 72 7.87 11.37 -7.44
N THR A 73 7.45 11.91 -6.29
CA THR A 73 8.06 13.13 -5.75
C THR A 73 9.46 12.86 -5.24
N ALA A 74 9.67 11.73 -4.57
CA ALA A 74 10.96 11.31 -4.05
C ALA A 74 11.13 9.79 -4.14
N SER A 75 12.38 9.32 -4.18
CA SER A 75 12.69 7.89 -4.17
C SER A 75 13.94 7.54 -3.38
N ILE A 76 13.90 6.36 -2.74
CA ILE A 76 14.97 5.80 -1.91
C ILE A 76 15.39 4.45 -2.50
N PRO A 77 16.50 4.37 -3.24
CA PRO A 77 17.15 3.11 -3.59
C PRO A 77 17.69 2.40 -2.35
N THR A 78 17.41 1.11 -2.19
CA THR A 78 17.81 0.37 -0.98
C THR A 78 18.74 -0.81 -1.22
N ASP A 79 18.81 -1.34 -2.44
CA ASP A 79 19.52 -2.59 -2.77
C ASP A 79 19.07 -3.81 -1.94
N MET A 80 17.83 -3.80 -1.42
CA MET A 80 17.31 -4.87 -0.56
C MET A 80 16.47 -5.91 -1.30
N GLY A 81 16.29 -5.77 -2.63
CA GLY A 81 15.39 -6.66 -3.39
C GLY A 81 13.99 -6.71 -2.75
N HIS A 82 13.49 -7.93 -2.50
CA HIS A 82 12.20 -8.14 -1.83
C HIS A 82 12.20 -7.78 -0.33
N GLY A 83 13.36 -7.70 0.33
CA GLY A 83 13.45 -7.30 1.74
C GLY A 83 12.92 -5.88 1.99
N ARG A 84 12.93 -5.04 0.94
CA ARG A 84 12.36 -3.69 0.95
C ARG A 84 10.85 -3.67 1.25
N ASN A 85 10.12 -4.76 0.97
CA ASN A 85 8.68 -4.83 1.18
C ASN A 85 8.27 -4.51 2.62
N ALA A 86 9.10 -4.89 3.60
CA ALA A 86 8.90 -4.52 5.00
C ALA A 86 8.92 -3.01 5.23
N LEU A 87 9.80 -2.28 4.52
CA LEU A 87 9.88 -0.82 4.61
C LEU A 87 8.64 -0.15 4.03
N VAL A 88 8.12 -0.65 2.89
CA VAL A 88 6.89 -0.12 2.30
C VAL A 88 5.70 -0.36 3.23
N ALA A 89 5.54 -1.56 3.75
CA ALA A 89 4.47 -1.88 4.70
C ALA A 89 4.55 -1.03 5.98
N LEU A 90 5.75 -0.82 6.53
CA LEU A 90 5.94 -0.05 7.77
C LEU A 90 5.79 1.46 7.61
N ALA A 91 6.18 2.00 6.46
CA ALA A 91 6.20 3.44 6.21
C ALA A 91 4.80 4.06 6.19
N GLY A 92 3.77 3.27 5.86
CA GLY A 92 2.37 3.70 5.91
C GLY A 92 1.79 3.60 7.31
N ASP A 93 0.96 4.56 7.70
CA ASP A 93 0.07 4.47 8.86
C ASP A 93 -1.03 3.43 8.61
N ALA A 94 -1.41 3.23 7.35
CA ALA A 94 -2.24 2.14 6.85
C ALA A 94 -1.73 1.67 5.47
N VAL A 95 -2.16 0.47 5.06
CA VAL A 95 -1.79 -0.15 3.78
C VAL A 95 -3.06 -0.39 2.94
N ILE A 96 -3.05 0.06 1.69
CA ILE A 96 -4.05 -0.25 0.68
C ILE A 96 -3.43 -1.22 -0.33
N ALA A 97 -3.99 -2.43 -0.40
CA ALA A 97 -3.60 -3.45 -1.35
C ALA A 97 -4.56 -3.44 -2.55
N VAL A 98 -4.03 -3.14 -3.73
CA VAL A 98 -4.79 -3.14 -4.98
C VAL A 98 -4.39 -4.34 -5.82
N ARG A 99 -5.37 -5.18 -6.16
CA ARG A 99 -5.15 -6.45 -6.88
C ARG A 99 -4.14 -7.36 -6.15
N GLY A 100 -3.82 -8.52 -6.75
CA GLY A 100 -3.03 -9.57 -6.11
C GLY A 100 -1.71 -9.90 -6.83
N GLY A 101 -0.85 -10.60 -6.09
CA GLY A 101 0.42 -11.18 -6.54
C GLY A 101 1.21 -11.68 -5.32
N TYR A 102 2.27 -12.47 -5.50
CA TYR A 102 3.07 -12.94 -4.37
C TYR A 102 3.79 -11.79 -3.62
N GLY A 103 4.23 -10.75 -4.36
CA GLY A 103 4.79 -9.54 -3.76
C GLY A 103 3.79 -8.81 -2.87
N THR A 104 2.57 -8.59 -3.37
CA THR A 104 1.47 -7.98 -2.61
C THR A 104 1.13 -8.79 -1.37
N LEU A 105 1.06 -10.13 -1.48
CA LEU A 105 0.80 -11.00 -0.34
C LEU A 105 1.87 -10.86 0.75
N SER A 106 3.15 -10.76 0.35
CA SER A 106 4.26 -10.53 1.28
C SER A 106 4.10 -9.20 2.02
N GLU A 107 3.77 -8.11 1.33
CA GLU A 107 3.58 -6.80 1.95
C GLU A 107 2.35 -6.78 2.88
N VAL A 108 1.25 -7.40 2.48
CA VAL A 108 0.04 -7.57 3.32
C VAL A 108 0.35 -8.35 4.58
N ALA A 109 1.05 -9.49 4.47
CA ALA A 109 1.41 -10.31 5.62
C ALA A 109 2.34 -9.56 6.59
N LEU A 110 3.31 -8.81 6.07
CA LEU A 110 4.20 -7.97 6.88
C LEU A 110 3.42 -6.87 7.60
N ALA A 111 2.53 -6.16 6.89
CA ALA A 111 1.68 -5.12 7.47
C ALA A 111 0.81 -5.66 8.63
N LEU A 112 0.12 -6.77 8.41
CA LEU A 112 -0.70 -7.43 9.44
C LEU A 112 0.13 -7.85 10.65
N LYS A 113 1.30 -8.47 10.42
CA LYS A 113 2.24 -8.86 11.50
C LYS A 113 2.72 -7.66 12.32
N MET A 114 2.81 -6.49 11.69
CA MET A 114 3.24 -5.24 12.32
C MET A 114 2.07 -4.44 12.92
N GLY A 115 0.84 -4.97 12.89
CA GLY A 115 -0.35 -4.31 13.41
C GLY A 115 -0.78 -3.09 12.60
N LYS A 116 -0.40 -3.00 11.32
CA LYS A 116 -0.87 -1.95 10.41
C LYS A 116 -2.24 -2.35 9.85
N PRO A 117 -3.23 -1.43 9.85
CA PRO A 117 -4.48 -1.66 9.15
C PRO A 117 -4.23 -1.94 7.66
N VAL A 118 -4.88 -2.97 7.12
CA VAL A 118 -4.80 -3.34 5.71
C VAL A 118 -6.19 -3.28 5.08
N ILE A 119 -6.29 -2.55 3.97
CA ILE A 119 -7.49 -2.38 3.19
C ILE A 119 -7.26 -3.02 1.82
N GLY A 120 -8.12 -3.95 1.41
CA GLY A 120 -8.06 -4.61 0.11
C GLY A 120 -9.05 -4.03 -0.89
N ILE A 121 -8.63 -3.85 -2.14
CA ILE A 121 -9.51 -3.62 -3.29
C ILE A 121 -9.20 -4.71 -4.33
N ASP A 122 -10.18 -5.59 -4.59
CA ASP A 122 -10.01 -6.78 -5.44
C ASP A 122 -8.71 -7.55 -5.16
N SER A 123 -8.34 -7.63 -3.88
CA SER A 123 -7.03 -8.10 -3.44
C SER A 123 -7.12 -9.36 -2.56
N TRP A 124 -5.99 -9.77 -2.00
CA TRP A 124 -5.90 -10.90 -1.08
C TRP A 124 -6.83 -10.71 0.12
N ASN A 125 -7.70 -11.68 0.33
CA ASN A 125 -8.56 -11.77 1.50
C ASN A 125 -8.21 -13.07 2.25
N PRO A 126 -7.32 -13.02 3.26
CA PRO A 126 -7.08 -14.19 4.10
C PRO A 126 -8.40 -14.58 4.79
N ASP A 127 -8.50 -15.85 5.19
CA ASP A 127 -9.68 -16.36 5.88
C ASP A 127 -10.04 -15.44 7.08
N PRO A 128 -11.19 -14.76 7.06
CA PRO A 128 -11.55 -13.82 8.12
C PRO A 128 -11.79 -14.51 9.46
N ASP A 129 -11.98 -15.82 9.48
CA ASP A 129 -12.21 -16.63 10.69
C ASP A 129 -10.89 -17.20 11.26
N SER A 130 -9.78 -17.01 10.57
CA SER A 130 -8.46 -17.44 11.03
C SER A 130 -7.96 -16.55 12.17
N ARG A 131 -7.65 -17.18 13.30
CA ARG A 131 -7.07 -16.52 14.47
C ARG A 131 -5.64 -16.02 14.24
N ASP A 132 -4.95 -16.56 13.23
CA ASP A 132 -3.53 -16.32 12.98
C ASP A 132 -3.29 -15.26 11.88
N THR A 133 -4.29 -14.98 11.05
CA THR A 133 -4.17 -14.03 9.94
C THR A 133 -5.05 -12.82 10.24
N GLY A 134 -4.43 -11.72 10.65
CA GLY A 134 -5.15 -10.47 10.95
C GLY A 134 -6.12 -10.04 9.83
N LYS A 135 -7.08 -9.19 10.16
CA LYS A 135 -8.20 -8.86 9.27
C LYS A 135 -7.79 -7.86 8.18
N VAL A 136 -7.96 -8.25 6.92
CA VAL A 136 -7.97 -7.31 5.78
C VAL A 136 -9.39 -6.78 5.60
N VAL A 137 -9.56 -5.47 5.64
CA VAL A 137 -10.86 -4.82 5.43
C VAL A 137 -11.08 -4.63 3.93
N GLN A 138 -12.13 -5.22 3.37
CA GLN A 138 -12.42 -5.10 1.94
C GLN A 138 -13.16 -3.80 1.65
N ALA A 139 -12.67 -3.04 0.67
CA ALA A 139 -13.30 -1.82 0.19
C ALA A 139 -13.88 -2.04 -1.22
N PRO A 140 -15.13 -1.60 -1.49
CA PRO A 140 -15.78 -1.68 -2.79
C PRO A 140 -15.17 -0.73 -3.85
N GLY A 141 -14.23 0.14 -3.47
CA GLY A 141 -13.58 1.03 -4.43
C GLY A 141 -12.57 2.01 -3.81
N PRO A 142 -11.93 2.83 -4.66
CA PRO A 142 -10.80 3.68 -4.27
C PRO A 142 -11.10 4.67 -3.14
N GLU A 143 -12.20 5.43 -3.25
CA GLU A 143 -12.57 6.46 -2.28
C GLU A 143 -12.85 5.87 -0.89
N GLU A 144 -13.60 4.77 -0.87
CA GLU A 144 -13.90 4.02 0.34
C GLU A 144 -12.64 3.47 0.99
N ALA A 145 -11.71 2.96 0.18
CA ALA A 145 -10.48 2.39 0.69
C ALA A 145 -9.61 3.43 1.42
N VAL A 146 -9.50 4.64 0.86
CA VAL A 146 -8.74 5.72 1.51
C VAL A 146 -9.43 6.21 2.77
N ARG A 147 -10.77 6.32 2.77
CA ARG A 147 -11.51 6.69 3.98
C ARG A 147 -11.33 5.65 5.10
N LEU A 148 -11.43 4.36 4.77
CA LEU A 148 -11.17 3.29 5.74
C LEU A 148 -9.73 3.33 6.24
N ALA A 149 -8.75 3.57 5.37
CA ALA A 149 -7.36 3.73 5.78
C ALA A 149 -7.18 4.85 6.83
N GLU A 150 -7.83 6.00 6.64
CA GLU A 150 -7.83 7.10 7.61
C GLU A 150 -8.46 6.69 8.94
N GLU A 151 -9.67 6.14 8.91
CA GLU A 151 -10.44 5.77 10.10
C GLU A 151 -9.69 4.75 10.98
N LEU A 152 -9.08 3.74 10.35
CA LEU A 152 -8.39 2.67 11.07
C LEU A 152 -6.99 3.09 11.53
N ALA A 153 -6.28 3.92 10.76
CA ALA A 153 -4.99 4.49 11.18
C ALA A 153 -5.12 5.37 12.44
N LEU A 154 -6.24 6.08 12.59
CA LEU A 154 -6.54 6.88 13.77
C LEU A 154 -6.99 6.05 14.99
N ARG A 155 -7.23 4.75 14.82
CA ARG A 155 -7.68 3.82 15.88
C ARG A 155 -6.78 2.57 15.96
N PRO A 156 -5.49 2.74 16.28
CA PRO A 156 -4.51 1.65 16.22
C PRO A 156 -4.79 0.46 17.15
N GLU A 157 -5.58 0.65 18.21
CA GLU A 157 -5.88 -0.42 19.18
C GLU A 157 -6.89 -1.47 18.66
N ALA A 158 -7.70 -1.12 17.65
CA ALA A 158 -8.72 -2.02 17.12
C ALA A 158 -8.21 -3.10 16.14
N HIS A 159 -6.93 -3.02 15.73
CA HIS A 159 -6.35 -3.85 14.66
C HIS A 159 -5.04 -4.55 15.05
N ARG A 160 -4.61 -4.44 16.31
CA ARG A 160 -3.45 -5.21 16.78
C ARG A 160 -3.84 -6.68 16.85
N PRO A 161 -3.04 -7.60 16.29
CA PRO A 161 -3.19 -9.01 16.64
C PRO A 161 -3.05 -9.16 18.16
N ASP A 162 -3.85 -10.04 18.76
CA ASP A 162 -3.74 -10.37 20.19
C ASP A 162 -2.26 -10.62 20.48
N SER A 163 -1.66 -9.79 21.34
CA SER A 163 -0.26 -9.91 21.70
C SER A 163 -0.09 -11.13 22.60
N GLY A 164 -0.12 -12.32 21.99
CA GLY A 164 0.20 -13.60 22.61
C GLY A 164 1.70 -13.74 22.93
N VAL A 165 2.30 -12.67 23.46
CA VAL A 165 3.65 -12.68 24.05
C VAL A 165 3.47 -12.57 25.55
N SER A 166 3.29 -13.74 26.18
CA SER A 166 3.85 -14.06 27.49
C SER A 166 5.32 -14.45 27.32
#